data_AF-A0A388T8E6-F1
#
_entry.id   AF-A0A388T8E6-F1
#
_cell.length_a   1.000
_cell.length_b   1.000
_cell.length_c   1.000
_cell.angle_alpha   90.00
_cell.angle_beta   90.00
_cell.angle_gamma   90.00
#
_symmetry.space_group_name_H-M   'P 1'
#
loop_
_entity.id
_entity.type
_entity.pdbx_description
1 polymer ?
#
loop_
_entity_poly.entity_id
_entity_poly.type
_entity_poly.pdbx_seq_one_letter_code
_entity_poly.pdbx_strand_id
1 'polypeptide(L)' 'MIADLNLILRGWGNYFRTGNAASKFRAADLYVVWRLHRLMVKKRGRNLRGGQWQEWTEEWFNGHGLYRLRGTIRYPKTA' A
#
# COMPACT_ATOMS: atom_id res chain seq x y z
N MET A 1 13.66 -0.65 -0.13
CA MET A 1 12.63 0.41 -0.01
C MET A 1 11.19 -0.15 -0.09
N ILE A 2 10.75 -0.73 -1.21
CA ILE A 2 9.42 -1.41 -1.25
C ILE A 2 9.45 -2.74 -0.49
N ALA A 3 10.54 -3.52 -0.62
CA ALA A 3 10.70 -4.78 0.10
C ALA A 3 10.64 -4.62 1.64
N ASP A 4 11.34 -3.62 2.20
CA ASP A 4 11.33 -3.35 3.64
C ASP A 4 9.95 -2.90 4.13
N LEU A 5 9.27 -2.08 3.32
CA LEU A 5 7.91 -1.66 3.61
C LEU A 5 6.93 -2.83 3.59
N ASN A 6 7.08 -3.75 2.64
CA ASN A 6 6.26 -4.96 2.55
C ASN A 6 6.40 -5.85 3.79
N LEU A 7 7.56 -5.89 4.43
CA LEU A 7 7.75 -6.65 5.68
C LEU A 7 6.90 -6.06 6.81
N ILE A 8 6.91 -4.74 6.97
CA ILE A 8 6.10 -4.05 7.98
C ILE A 8 4.61 -4.22 7.70
N LEU A 9 4.20 -4.08 6.44
CA LEU A 9 2.80 -4.26 6.02
C LEU A 9 2.33 -5.68 6.29
N ARG A 10 3.13 -6.70 5.94
CA ARG A 10 2.79 -8.10 6.24
C ARG A 10 2.65 -8.36 7.74
N GLY A 11 3.53 -7.80 8.56
CA GLY A 11 3.45 -7.89 10.02
C GLY A 11 2.15 -7.26 10.56
N TRP A 12 1.83 -6.06 10.10
CA TRP A 12 0.59 -5.37 10.45
C TRP A 12 -0.66 -6.14 10.00
N GLY A 13 -0.68 -6.63 8.76
CA GLY A 13 -1.80 -7.41 8.22
C GLY A 13 -2.05 -8.69 9.03
N ASN A 14 -0.99 -9.36 9.48
CA ASN A 14 -1.10 -10.55 10.34
C ASN A 14 -1.63 -10.21 11.73
N TYR A 15 -1.19 -9.10 12.33
CA TYR A 15 -1.62 -8.68 13.67
C TYR A 15 -3.10 -8.27 13.72
N PHE A 16 -3.56 -7.53 12.71
CA PHE A 16 -4.94 -7.02 12.64
C PHE A 16 -5.89 -7.93 11.83
N ARG A 17 -5.48 -9.17 11.53
CA ARG A 17 -6.25 -10.13 10.71
C ARG A 17 -7.60 -10.51 11.31
N THR A 18 -7.74 -10.42 12.62
CA THR A 18 -8.95 -10.77 13.38
C THR A 18 -9.76 -9.53 13.72
N GLY A 19 -10.96 -9.41 13.14
CA GLY A 19 -11.92 -8.32 13.38
C GLY A 19 -12.37 -7.60 12.12
N ASN A 20 -13.25 -6.60 12.27
CA ASN A 20 -13.83 -5.79 11.17
C ASN A 20 -12.81 -4.78 10.58
N ALA A 21 -11.59 -5.26 10.30
CA ALA A 21 -10.41 -4.45 9.97
C ALA A 21 -10.35 -4.02 8.49
N ALA A 22 -11.35 -4.36 7.68
CA ALA A 22 -11.36 -4.08 6.25
C ALA A 22 -11.25 -2.57 5.93
N SER A 23 -11.97 -1.74 6.69
CA SER A 23 -11.90 -0.28 6.53
C SER A 23 -10.53 0.29 6.92
N LYS A 24 -9.89 -0.27 7.95
CA LYS A 24 -8.56 0.11 8.41
C LYS A 24 -7.47 -0.33 7.43
N PHE A 25 -7.61 -1.52 6.82
CA PHE A 25 -6.68 -2.00 5.79
C PHE A 25 -6.76 -1.13 4.54
N ARG A 26 -7.96 -0.73 4.13
CA ARG A 26 -8.12 0.24 3.05
C ARG A 26 -7.44 1.58 3.37
N ALA A 27 -7.61 2.09 4.59
CA ALA A 27 -6.95 3.34 5.00
C ALA A 27 -5.41 3.20 5.01
N ALA A 28 -4.89 2.06 5.47
CA ALA A 28 -3.46 1.77 5.46
C ALA A 28 -2.89 1.68 4.03
N ASP A 29 -3.55 0.94 3.13
CA ASP A 29 -3.18 0.85 1.71
C ASP A 29 -3.10 2.25 1.08
N LEU A 30 -4.14 3.08 1.29
CA LEU A 30 -4.17 4.46 0.76
C LEU A 30 -3.06 5.34 1.34
N TYR A 31 -2.79 5.25 2.65
CA TYR A 31 -1.74 6.02 3.30
C TYR A 31 -0.35 5.66 2.75
N VAL A 32 -0.11 4.37 2.55
CA VAL A 32 1.16 3.87 1.99
C VAL A 32 1.38 4.39 0.57
N VAL A 33 0.37 4.29 -0.29
CA VAL A 33 0.43 4.81 -1.66
C VAL A 33 0.73 6.31 -1.65
N TRP A 34 0.03 7.08 -0.81
CA TRP A 34 0.26 8.52 -0.68
C TRP A 34 1.70 8.85 -0.20
N ARG A 35 2.22 8.09 0.76
CA ARG A 35 3.59 8.25 1.28
C ARG A 35 4.64 7.96 0.21
N LEU A 36 4.46 6.87 -0.55
CA LEU A 36 5.36 6.48 -1.64
C LEU A 36 5.32 7.49 -2.79
N HIS A 37 4.12 7.95 -3.16
CA HIS A 37 3.93 8.98 -4.17
C HIS A 37 4.72 10.25 -3.82
N ARG A 38 4.53 10.79 -2.60
CA ARG A 38 5.30 11.95 -2.11
C ARG A 38 6.80 11.71 -2.11
N LEU A 39 7.24 10.51 -1.74
CA LEU A 39 8.66 10.17 -1.73
C LEU A 39 9.23 10.16 -3.16
N MET A 40 8.50 9.60 -4.13
CA MET A 40 8.92 9.62 -5.55
C MET A 40 8.96 11.03 -6.13
N VAL A 41 7.96 11.87 -5.81
CA VAL A 41 7.97 13.30 -6.18
C VAL A 41 9.22 13.97 -5.61
N LYS A 42 9.48 13.80 -4.30
CA LYS A 42 10.66 14.38 -3.64
C LYS A 42 11.96 13.87 -4.23
N LYS A 43 12.06 12.57 -4.56
CA LYS A 43 13.25 11.95 -5.13
C LYS A 43 13.53 12.45 -6.56
N ARG A 44 12.49 12.66 -7.37
CA ARG A 44 12.66 13.20 -8.73
C ARG A 44 12.91 14.70 -8.74
N GLY A 45 12.30 15.46 -7.81
CA GLY A 45 12.51 16.90 -7.67
C GLY A 45 12.31 17.62 -9.01
N ARG A 46 13.33 18.40 -9.43
CA ARG A 46 13.33 19.17 -10.69
C ARG A 46 13.31 18.29 -11.96
N ASN A 47 13.62 17.01 -11.85
CA ASN A 47 13.59 16.06 -12.96
C ASN A 47 12.22 15.39 -13.16
N LEU A 48 11.19 15.83 -12.41
CA LEU A 48 9.84 15.33 -12.59
C LEU A 48 9.25 15.88 -13.88
N ARG A 49 8.96 15.00 -14.84
CA ARG A 49 8.28 15.39 -16.08
C ARG A 49 6.80 15.65 -15.81
N GLY A 50 6.22 16.61 -16.52
CA GLY A 50 4.77 16.86 -16.49
C GLY A 50 4.01 15.57 -16.80
N GLY A 51 2.96 15.27 -16.03
CA GLY A 51 2.15 14.05 -16.18
C GLY A 51 2.73 12.78 -15.55
N GLN A 52 4.05 12.68 -15.36
CA GLN A 52 4.68 11.47 -14.82
C GLN A 52 4.19 11.07 -13.42
N TRP A 53 3.79 12.04 -12.60
CA TRP A 53 3.26 11.80 -11.26
C TRP A 53 1.84 11.19 -11.28
N GLN A 54 1.10 11.33 -12.39
CA GLN A 54 -0.27 10.82 -12.53
C GLN A 54 -0.27 9.30 -12.77
N GLU A 55 0.83 8.76 -13.29
CA GLU A 55 1.01 7.32 -13.52
C GLU A 55 1.21 6.53 -12.22
N TRP A 56 1.59 7.19 -11.13
CA TRP A 56 1.89 6.53 -9.85
C TRP A 56 0.62 6.24 -9.04
N THR A 57 -0.25 5.43 -9.62
CA THR A 57 -1.49 4.95 -9.00
C THR A 57 -1.23 3.79 -8.04
N GLU A 58 -2.22 3.44 -7.21
CA GLU A 58 -2.15 2.25 -6.36
C GLU A 58 -1.87 0.99 -7.21
N GLU A 59 -2.57 0.83 -8.33
CA GLU A 59 -2.40 -0.27 -9.27
C GLU A 59 -0.97 -0.35 -9.81
N TRP A 60 -0.37 0.80 -10.15
CA TRP A 60 1.01 0.87 -10.61
C TRP A 60 1.99 0.38 -9.54
N PHE A 61 1.83 0.84 -8.30
CA PHE A 61 2.67 0.41 -7.17
C PHE A 61 2.51 -1.09 -6.86
N ASN A 62 1.28 -1.62 -6.93
CA ASN A 62 1.03 -3.04 -6.73
C ASN A 62 1.65 -3.87 -7.86
N GLY A 63 1.58 -3.41 -9.10
CA GLY A 63 2.29 -4.03 -10.24
C GLY A 63 3.82 -4.03 -10.06
N HIS A 64 4.36 -3.08 -9.30
CA HIS A 64 5.78 -3.01 -8.92
C HIS A 64 6.09 -3.77 -7.61
N GLY A 65 5.15 -4.57 -7.10
CA GLY A 65 5.36 -5.46 -5.97
C GLY A 65 5.03 -4.88 -4.60
N LEU A 66 4.31 -3.74 -4.52
CA LEU A 66 3.75 -3.27 -3.25
C LEU A 66 2.74 -4.29 -2.71
N TYR A 67 2.87 -4.65 -1.44
CA TYR A 67 1.94 -5.57 -0.79
C TYR A 67 0.62 -4.86 -0.46
N ARG A 68 -0.48 -5.45 -0.89
CA ARG A 68 -1.84 -4.97 -0.65
C ARG A 68 -2.43 -5.66 0.59
N LEU A 69 -2.89 -4.87 1.57
CA LEU A 69 -3.48 -5.38 2.80
C LEU A 69 -4.95 -5.77 2.63
N ARG A 70 -5.71 -5.02 1.84
CA ARG A 70 -7.11 -5.39 1.56
C ARG A 70 -7.20 -6.76 0.88
N GLY A 71 -8.20 -7.56 1.28
CA GLY A 71 -8.42 -8.92 0.76
C GLY A 71 -7.63 -10.01 1.46
N THR A 72 -6.77 -9.69 2.43
CA THR A 72 -6.06 -10.68 3.27
C THR A 72 -6.88 -11.14 4.49
N ILE A 73 -7.97 -10.44 4.80
CA ILE A 73 -8.88 -10.77 5.90
C ILE A 73 -9.63 -12.05 5.54
N ARG A 74 -9.33 -13.14 6.25
CA ARG A 74 -10.13 -14.37 6.23
C ARG A 74 -11.22 -14.27 7.27
N TYR A 75 -12.47 -14.19 6.82
CA TYR A 75 -13.62 -14.41 7.70
C TYR A 75 -13.64 -15.89 8.12
N PRO A 76 -13.81 -16.22 9.41
CA PRO A 76 -14.11 -17.59 9.79
C PRO A 76 -15.41 -18.00 9.12
N LYS A 77 -15.39 -19.12 8.39
CA LYS A 77 -16.61 -19.76 7.91
C LYS A 77 -17.39 -20.17 9.15
N THR A 78 -18.55 -19.57 9.38
CA THR A 78 -19.52 -20.10 10.34
C THR A 78 -19.89 -21.51 9.88
N ALA A 79 -19.59 -22.50 10.71
CA ALA A 79 -19.99 -23.90 10.53
C ALA A 79 -21.43 -24.10 11.02
#